data_AF-A0A9X2I018-F1
#
_entry.id   AF-A0A9X2I018-F1
#
_cell.length_a   1.000
_cell.length_b   1.000
_cell.length_c   1.000
_cell.angle_alpha   90.00
_cell.angle_beta   90.00
_cell.angle_gamma   90.00
#
_symmetry.space_group_name_H-M   'P 1'
#
loop_
_entity.id
_entity.type
_entity.pdbx_description
1 polymer ?
#
loop_
_entity_poly.entity_id
_entity_poly.type
_entity_poly.pdbx_seq_one_letter_code
_entity_poly.pdbx_strand_id
1 'polypeptide(L)'
;MYRVGKHVGYRLTLMAALFTALLVLMYEWLPERHLQIWPNPELGRELLFADAERGGKSTVSWTETPGQFRCVMRPSEAWKICGMHIPLGDGREQGIDLTPYTHIELDVKYQGPTGKIRFYIRNFEPGFSQPNDYESNKFNNVIVSVDQYQPPWRAPLALFTVADW
;
A
#
# COMPACT_ATOMS: atom_id res chain seq x y z
N MET A 1 -24.38 54.01 -24.69
CA MET A 1 -23.00 53.77 -24.23
C MET A 1 -22.82 52.39 -23.54
N TYR A 2 -23.52 51.34 -24.00
CA TYR A 2 -23.63 50.03 -23.29
C TYR A 2 -22.93 48.86 -24.02
N ARG A 3 -22.31 49.11 -25.18
CA ARG A 3 -21.82 48.07 -26.11
C ARG A 3 -20.35 47.67 -25.86
N VAL A 4 -19.56 48.56 -25.26
CA VAL A 4 -18.11 48.34 -25.01
C VAL A 4 -17.86 47.32 -23.88
N GLY A 5 -18.71 47.28 -22.85
CA GLY A 5 -18.57 46.34 -21.73
C GLY A 5 -18.76 44.86 -22.10
N LYS A 6 -19.59 44.56 -23.12
CA LYS A 6 -19.84 43.17 -23.56
C LYS A 6 -18.63 42.52 -24.21
N HIS A 7 -17.81 43.28 -24.95
CA HIS A 7 -16.62 42.76 -25.60
C HIS A 7 -15.47 42.47 -24.61
N VAL A 8 -15.38 43.26 -23.54
CA VAL A 8 -14.41 43.01 -22.44
C VAL A 8 -14.80 41.75 -21.66
N GLY A 9 -16.09 41.57 -21.37
CA GLY A 9 -16.59 40.34 -20.75
C GLY A 9 -16.27 39.08 -21.55
N TYR A 10 -16.55 39.09 -22.86
CA TYR A 10 -16.30 37.93 -23.73
C TYR A 10 -14.81 37.55 -23.85
N ARG A 11 -13.92 38.57 -23.88
CA ARG A 11 -12.46 38.36 -23.87
C ARG A 11 -11.98 37.70 -22.58
N LEU A 12 -12.50 38.15 -21.43
CA LEU A 12 -12.20 37.54 -20.14
C LEU A 12 -12.68 36.09 -20.07
N THR A 13 -13.89 35.79 -20.56
CA THR A 13 -14.42 34.42 -20.58
C THR A 13 -13.59 33.49 -21.47
N LEU A 14 -13.18 33.96 -22.66
CA LEU A 14 -12.32 33.20 -23.57
C LEU A 14 -10.94 32.94 -22.97
N MET A 15 -10.32 33.94 -22.34
CA MET A 15 -9.04 33.77 -21.66
C MET A 15 -9.13 32.76 -20.51
N ALA A 16 -10.20 32.82 -19.70
CA ALA A 16 -10.44 31.85 -18.65
C ALA A 16 -10.63 30.44 -19.20
N ALA A 17 -11.42 30.26 -20.26
CA ALA A 17 -11.64 28.96 -20.89
C ALA A 17 -10.35 28.36 -21.47
N LEU A 18 -9.53 29.17 -22.14
CA LEU A 18 -8.23 28.75 -22.67
C LEU A 18 -7.25 28.38 -21.55
N PHE A 19 -7.23 29.15 -20.46
CA PHE A 19 -6.39 28.85 -19.30
C PHE A 19 -6.82 27.55 -18.60
N THR A 20 -8.12 27.32 -18.43
CA THR A 20 -8.64 26.05 -17.90
C THR A 20 -8.32 24.87 -18.82
N ALA A 21 -8.46 25.03 -20.14
CA ALA A 21 -8.07 23.99 -21.10
C ALA A 21 -6.58 23.68 -21.02
N LEU A 22 -5.72 24.70 -20.90
CA LEU A 22 -4.28 24.53 -20.71
C LEU A 22 -3.96 23.77 -19.40
N LEU A 23 -4.63 24.10 -18.29
CA LEU A 23 -4.44 23.39 -17.02
C LEU A 23 -4.87 21.91 -17.10
N VAL A 24 -5.96 21.60 -17.81
CA VAL A 24 -6.40 20.22 -18.04
C VAL A 24 -5.39 19.46 -18.90
N LEU A 25 -4.82 20.11 -19.93
CA LEU A 25 -3.77 19.50 -20.75
C LEU A 25 -2.46 19.28 -19.97
N MET A 26 -2.17 20.15 -19.01
CA MET A 26 -1.01 20.02 -18.12
C MET A 26 -1.26 19.14 -16.90
N TYR A 27 -2.45 18.51 -16.79
CA TYR A 27 -2.82 17.65 -15.67
C TYR A 27 -1.83 16.50 -15.42
N GLU A 28 -1.26 15.93 -16.48
CA GLU A 28 -0.26 14.87 -16.35
C GLU A 28 1.10 15.36 -15.81
N TRP A 29 1.34 16.68 -15.79
CA TRP A 29 2.53 17.30 -15.21
C TRP A 29 2.26 17.92 -13.82
N LEU A 30 1.04 17.73 -13.28
CA LEU A 30 0.71 18.08 -11.89
C LEU A 30 1.34 17.07 -10.90
N PRO A 31 1.49 17.45 -9.61
CA PRO A 31 2.32 16.74 -8.64
C PRO A 31 1.99 15.24 -8.50
N GLU A 32 3.01 14.47 -8.15
CA GLU A 32 2.92 13.02 -7.92
C GLU A 32 1.72 12.68 -7.00
N ARG A 33 0.91 11.70 -7.43
CA ARG A 33 -0.21 11.20 -6.63
C ARG A 33 0.34 10.31 -5.52
N HIS A 34 0.21 10.74 -4.28
CA HIS A 34 0.61 9.95 -3.10
C HIS A 34 -0.60 9.40 -2.37
N LEU A 35 -0.49 8.17 -1.89
CA LEU A 35 -1.45 7.52 -0.98
C LEU A 35 -0.69 7.06 0.26
N GLN A 36 -0.95 7.70 1.40
CA GLN A 36 -0.39 7.25 2.68
C GLN A 36 -1.21 6.07 3.20
N ILE A 37 -0.62 4.87 3.21
CA ILE A 37 -1.27 3.67 3.76
C ILE A 37 -1.06 3.59 5.28
N TRP A 38 0.18 3.81 5.74
CA TRP A 38 0.56 3.72 7.14
C TRP A 38 1.72 4.70 7.43
N PRO A 39 1.78 5.38 8.59
CA PRO A 39 0.85 5.30 9.72
C PRO A 39 -0.51 5.95 9.40
N ASN A 40 -1.60 5.29 9.80
CA ASN A 40 -2.97 5.77 9.62
C ASN A 40 -3.77 5.52 10.92
N PRO A 41 -4.33 6.56 11.58
CA PRO A 41 -5.06 6.43 12.83
C PRO A 41 -6.41 5.72 12.71
N GLU A 42 -6.95 5.58 11.49
CA GLU A 42 -8.19 4.84 11.23
C GLU A 42 -7.97 3.32 11.20
N LEU A 43 -6.73 2.89 11.03
CA LEU A 43 -6.39 1.47 11.12
C LEU A 43 -6.47 1.03 12.59
N GLY A 44 -7.22 -0.04 12.83
CA GLY A 44 -7.33 -0.67 14.14
C GLY A 44 -5.98 -1.16 14.69
N ARG A 45 -5.98 -1.64 15.94
CA ARG A 45 -4.74 -2.07 16.63
C ARG A 45 -4.23 -3.44 16.18
N GLU A 46 -5.08 -4.23 15.52
CA GLU A 46 -4.79 -5.60 15.11
C GLU A 46 -4.22 -5.60 13.68
N LEU A 47 -2.93 -5.28 13.58
CA LEU A 47 -2.16 -5.34 12.33
C LEU A 47 -1.11 -6.45 12.37
N LEU A 48 -0.82 -6.97 13.56
CA LEU A 48 0.26 -7.95 13.75
C LEU A 48 -0.32 -9.36 13.70
N PHE A 49 0.40 -10.27 13.05
CA PHE A 49 0.03 -11.67 12.97
C PHE A 49 1.22 -12.60 13.25
N ALA A 50 0.92 -13.81 13.70
CA ALA A 50 1.90 -14.86 13.96
C ALA A 50 1.31 -16.24 13.59
N ASP A 51 2.09 -17.30 13.79
CA ASP A 51 1.74 -18.68 13.47
C ASP A 51 0.80 -19.37 14.48
N ALA A 52 0.39 -18.68 15.55
CA ALA A 52 -0.41 -19.26 16.64
C ALA A 52 -1.73 -19.89 16.16
N GLU A 53 -2.44 -19.24 15.23
CA GLU A 53 -3.69 -19.74 14.63
C GLU A 53 -3.50 -21.07 13.88
N ARG A 54 -2.28 -21.37 13.45
CA ARG A 54 -1.90 -22.59 12.72
C ARG A 54 -1.22 -23.62 13.64
N GLY A 55 -1.32 -23.46 14.97
CA GLY A 55 -0.68 -24.32 15.96
C GLY A 55 0.81 -24.03 16.20
N GLY A 56 1.29 -22.89 15.70
CA GLY A 56 2.64 -22.41 15.93
C GLY A 56 2.84 -21.83 17.34
N LYS A 57 4.10 -21.51 17.68
CA LYS A 57 4.49 -21.00 19.00
C LYS A 57 5.17 -19.63 18.94
N SER A 58 5.27 -19.04 17.75
CA SER A 58 5.88 -17.73 17.57
C SER A 58 4.93 -16.64 18.07
N THR A 59 5.50 -15.54 18.55
CA THR A 59 4.73 -14.42 19.09
C THR A 59 5.14 -13.13 18.42
N VAL A 60 4.19 -12.21 18.28
CA VAL A 60 4.42 -10.86 17.75
C VAL A 60 3.82 -9.84 18.70
N SER A 61 4.50 -8.72 18.92
CA SER A 61 4.00 -7.65 19.79
C SER A 61 4.53 -6.29 19.37
N TRP A 62 3.72 -5.25 19.55
CA TRP A 62 4.22 -3.87 19.51
C TRP A 62 5.24 -3.65 20.63
N THR A 63 6.22 -2.80 20.37
CA THR A 63 7.16 -2.32 21.39
C THR A 63 6.69 -0.96 21.92
N GLU A 64 7.43 -0.38 22.85
CA GLU A 64 7.14 0.99 23.32
C GLU A 64 7.49 2.06 22.29
N THR A 65 8.31 1.73 21.28
CA THR A 65 8.64 2.65 20.20
C THR A 65 7.54 2.62 19.14
N PRO A 66 6.90 3.76 18.81
CA PRO A 66 5.86 3.81 17.79
C PRO A 66 6.35 3.26 16.45
N GLY A 67 5.56 2.40 15.82
CA GLY A 67 5.92 1.80 14.53
C GLY A 67 6.92 0.65 14.59
N GLN A 68 7.39 0.27 15.78
CA GLN A 68 8.26 -0.88 15.96
C GLN A 68 7.48 -2.04 16.59
N PHE A 69 7.51 -3.18 15.92
CA PHE A 69 7.04 -4.46 16.45
C PHE A 69 8.19 -5.45 16.55
N ARG A 70 8.05 -6.42 17.46
CA ARG A 70 9.01 -7.50 17.68
C ARG A 70 8.36 -8.83 17.40
N CYS A 71 9.07 -9.66 16.66
CA CYS A 71 8.75 -11.08 16.53
C CYS A 71 9.70 -11.93 17.38
N VAL A 72 9.15 -12.95 18.02
CA VAL A 72 9.91 -14.02 18.67
C VAL A 72 9.51 -15.34 18.02
N MET A 73 10.37 -15.84 17.15
CA MET A 73 10.15 -17.10 16.44
C MET A 73 10.47 -18.27 17.38
N ARG A 74 9.55 -19.23 17.52
CA ARG A 74 9.77 -20.41 18.36
C ARG A 74 9.70 -21.71 17.53
N PRO A 75 10.43 -22.77 17.93
CA PRO A 75 10.27 -24.09 17.33
C PRO A 75 8.84 -24.64 17.51
N SER A 76 8.25 -25.12 16.42
CA SER A 76 6.94 -25.80 16.36
C SER A 76 6.89 -26.69 15.11
N GLU A 77 5.93 -27.62 15.09
CA GLU A 77 5.60 -28.42 13.89
C GLU A 77 4.95 -27.58 12.79
N ALA A 78 4.32 -26.45 13.16
CA ALA A 78 3.74 -25.50 12.21
C ALA A 78 4.79 -24.63 11.51
N TRP A 79 4.47 -24.17 10.31
CA TRP A 79 5.29 -23.21 9.57
C TRP A 79 5.44 -21.90 10.35
N LYS A 80 6.68 -21.47 10.56
CA LYS A 80 6.96 -20.31 11.40
C LYS A 80 6.74 -19.03 10.62
N ILE A 81 5.79 -18.22 11.05
CA ILE A 81 5.51 -16.91 10.46
C ILE A 81 5.20 -15.87 11.52
N CYS A 82 5.65 -14.66 11.27
CA CYS A 82 5.22 -13.47 12.00
C CYS A 82 5.28 -12.27 11.04
N GLY A 83 4.51 -11.23 11.33
CA GLY A 83 4.61 -10.00 10.56
C GLY A 83 3.53 -9.01 10.90
N MET A 84 3.36 -8.08 9.96
CA MET A 84 2.32 -7.06 9.99
C MET A 84 1.57 -7.11 8.67
N HIS A 85 0.24 -7.11 8.73
CA HIS A 85 -0.64 -6.88 7.60
C HIS A 85 -1.32 -5.52 7.78
N ILE A 86 -1.65 -4.85 6.68
CA ILE A 86 -2.42 -3.62 6.70
C ILE A 86 -3.66 -3.85 5.84
N PRO A 87 -4.88 -3.83 6.42
CA PRO A 87 -6.08 -3.92 5.62
C PRO A 87 -6.21 -2.67 4.76
N LEU A 88 -6.58 -2.85 3.50
CA LEU A 88 -6.86 -1.77 2.56
C LEU A 88 -8.34 -1.81 2.21
N GLY A 89 -8.99 -0.65 2.15
CA GLY A 89 -10.42 -0.54 1.87
C GLY A 89 -11.26 -1.03 3.05
N ASP A 90 -12.24 -1.90 2.80
CA ASP A 90 -13.12 -2.47 3.83
C ASP A 90 -12.48 -3.64 4.61
N GLY A 91 -11.28 -4.08 4.20
CA GLY A 91 -10.58 -5.21 4.80
C GLY A 91 -11.23 -6.58 4.52
N ARG A 92 -12.19 -6.66 3.60
CA ARG A 92 -12.95 -7.86 3.24
C ARG A 92 -12.92 -8.08 1.73
N GLU A 93 -13.87 -7.50 1.00
CA GLU A 93 -14.05 -7.69 -0.44
C GLU A 93 -13.55 -6.48 -1.25
N GLN A 94 -13.75 -5.28 -0.71
CA GLN A 94 -13.47 -4.04 -1.42
C GLN A 94 -12.16 -3.44 -0.94
N GLY A 95 -11.10 -3.68 -1.70
CA GLY A 95 -9.79 -3.05 -1.51
C GLY A 95 -9.72 -1.60 -2.00
N ILE A 96 -8.50 -1.07 -2.07
CA ILE A 96 -8.21 0.22 -2.70
C ILE A 96 -7.76 -0.04 -4.14
N ASP A 97 -8.24 0.76 -5.09
CA ASP A 97 -7.74 0.74 -6.46
C ASP A 97 -6.34 1.37 -6.52
N LEU A 98 -5.33 0.53 -6.73
CA LEU A 98 -3.94 0.92 -6.88
C LEU A 98 -3.53 1.20 -8.35
N THR A 99 -4.44 1.01 -9.32
CA THR A 99 -4.17 1.25 -10.76
C THR A 99 -3.62 2.65 -11.07
N PRO A 100 -4.05 3.73 -10.39
CA PRO A 100 -3.49 5.07 -10.61
C PRO A 100 -2.07 5.27 -10.08
N TYR A 101 -1.49 4.28 -9.39
CA TYR A 101 -0.18 4.35 -8.76
C TYR A 101 0.78 3.42 -9.49
N THR A 102 2.05 3.81 -9.56
CA THR A 102 3.08 3.04 -10.29
C THR A 102 4.11 2.42 -9.35
N HIS A 103 4.25 2.96 -8.14
CA HIS A 103 5.27 2.57 -7.18
C HIS A 103 4.69 2.46 -5.77
N ILE A 104 5.31 1.61 -4.97
CA ILE A 104 5.17 1.58 -3.52
C ILE A 104 6.46 2.07 -2.87
N GLU A 105 6.34 2.81 -1.78
CA GLU A 105 7.47 3.26 -0.97
C GLU A 105 7.38 2.62 0.41
N LEU A 106 8.44 1.94 0.83
CA LEU A 106 8.50 1.21 2.09
C LEU A 106 9.67 1.71 2.94
N ASP A 107 9.37 2.42 4.02
CA ASP A 107 10.35 2.81 5.04
C ASP A 107 10.30 1.83 6.21
N VAL A 108 11.00 0.69 6.06
CA VAL A 108 11.00 -0.41 7.03
C VAL A 108 12.44 -0.73 7.43
N LYS A 109 12.78 -0.59 8.71
CA LYS A 109 14.08 -1.01 9.24
C LYS A 109 13.96 -2.41 9.81
N TYR A 110 14.71 -3.35 9.25
CA TYR A 110 14.73 -4.73 9.72
C TYR A 110 15.98 -5.02 10.56
N GLN A 111 15.78 -5.69 11.70
CA GLN A 111 16.84 -6.24 12.52
C GLN A 111 16.49 -7.67 12.91
N GLY A 112 17.33 -8.62 12.51
CA GLY A 112 17.16 -10.02 12.88
C GLY A 112 18.02 -10.95 12.02
N PRO A 113 17.87 -12.27 12.20
CA PRO A 113 18.79 -13.25 11.62
C PRO A 113 18.49 -13.62 10.16
N THR A 114 17.34 -13.25 9.58
CA THR A 114 17.08 -13.54 8.16
C THR A 114 17.74 -12.51 7.25
N GLY A 115 18.32 -12.98 6.14
CA GLY A 115 18.86 -12.11 5.09
C GLY A 115 17.82 -11.63 4.09
N LYS A 116 16.54 -11.96 4.26
CA LYS A 116 15.47 -11.61 3.31
C LYS A 116 14.23 -11.07 4.02
N ILE A 117 13.62 -10.06 3.41
CA ILE A 117 12.31 -9.52 3.76
C ILE A 117 11.37 -9.82 2.60
N ARG A 118 10.14 -10.23 2.90
CA ARG A 118 9.11 -10.47 1.89
C ARG A 118 7.96 -9.50 2.14
N PHE A 119 7.57 -8.79 1.09
CA PHE A 119 6.38 -7.95 1.09
C PHE A 119 5.29 -8.61 0.26
N TYR A 120 4.04 -8.49 0.71
CA TYR A 120 2.88 -9.05 0.04
C TYR A 120 1.85 -7.97 -0.27
N ILE A 121 1.22 -8.08 -1.43
CA ILE A 121 -0.03 -7.40 -1.77
C ILE A 121 -1.04 -8.50 -2.08
N ARG A 122 -2.17 -8.48 -1.36
CA ARG A 122 -3.24 -9.47 -1.53
C ARG A 122 -4.41 -8.84 -2.24
N ASN A 123 -4.86 -9.47 -3.31
CA ASN A 123 -6.00 -9.00 -4.10
C ASN A 123 -7.20 -9.93 -3.87
N PHE A 124 -8.38 -9.33 -3.67
CA PHE A 124 -9.63 -10.07 -3.73
C PHE A 124 -9.94 -10.40 -5.19
N GLU A 125 -10.17 -11.68 -5.50
CA GLU A 125 -10.53 -12.17 -6.83
C GLU A 125 -11.93 -12.78 -6.81
N PRO A 126 -12.94 -12.13 -7.43
CA PRO A 126 -14.30 -12.63 -7.46
C PRO A 126 -14.39 -14.08 -7.98
N GLY A 127 -15.07 -14.95 -7.23
CA GLY A 127 -15.21 -16.37 -7.57
C GLY A 127 -14.10 -17.29 -7.03
N PHE A 128 -13.02 -16.73 -6.49
CA PHE A 128 -11.93 -17.48 -5.84
C PHE A 128 -11.76 -17.05 -4.37
N SER A 129 -11.73 -15.75 -4.13
CA SER A 129 -11.63 -15.18 -2.78
C SER A 129 -12.93 -15.33 -1.99
N GLN A 130 -12.78 -15.51 -0.69
CA GLN A 130 -13.84 -15.59 0.30
C GLN A 130 -13.79 -14.35 1.22
N PRO A 131 -14.91 -13.64 1.41
CA PRO A 131 -14.95 -12.35 2.13
C PRO A 131 -14.41 -12.37 3.56
N ASN A 132 -14.46 -13.52 4.23
CA ASN A 132 -14.02 -13.70 5.62
C ASN A 132 -12.79 -14.61 5.74
N ASP A 133 -12.14 -14.94 4.63
CA ASP A 133 -10.91 -15.73 4.60
C ASP A 133 -9.86 -15.00 3.75
N TYR A 134 -9.06 -14.18 4.42
CA TYR A 134 -7.99 -13.38 3.81
C TYR A 134 -6.82 -14.23 3.27
N GLU A 135 -6.78 -15.53 3.58
CA GLU A 135 -5.82 -16.49 3.03
C GLU A 135 -6.28 -17.08 1.69
N SER A 136 -7.55 -16.90 1.32
CA SER A 136 -8.05 -17.24 -0.02
C SER A 136 -7.69 -16.20 -1.09
N ASN A 137 -7.26 -15.00 -0.68
CA ASN A 137 -6.92 -13.91 -1.58
C ASN A 137 -5.71 -14.23 -2.45
N LYS A 138 -5.65 -13.66 -3.64
CA LYS A 138 -4.50 -13.82 -4.53
C LYS A 138 -3.27 -13.10 -3.94
N PHE A 139 -2.24 -13.87 -3.61
CA PHE A 139 -0.98 -13.35 -3.08
C PHE A 139 -0.06 -12.92 -4.23
N ASN A 140 0.32 -11.65 -4.23
CA ASN A 140 1.46 -11.17 -4.99
C ASN A 140 2.57 -10.80 -4.02
N ASN A 141 3.82 -11.13 -4.34
CA ASN A 141 4.95 -10.87 -3.46
C ASN A 141 6.15 -10.30 -4.21
N VAL A 142 7.04 -9.75 -3.40
CA VAL A 142 8.43 -9.49 -3.77
C VAL A 142 9.30 -9.87 -2.58
N ILE A 143 10.44 -10.50 -2.86
CA ILE A 143 11.44 -10.86 -1.85
C ILE A 143 12.66 -10.00 -2.08
N VAL A 144 13.05 -9.24 -1.06
CA VAL A 144 14.22 -8.35 -1.11
C VAL A 144 15.27 -8.84 -0.13
N SER A 145 16.52 -8.84 -0.56
CA SER A 145 17.65 -9.15 0.31
C SER A 145 17.94 -7.96 1.24
N VAL A 146 18.16 -8.22 2.52
CA VAL A 146 18.33 -7.18 3.56
C VAL A 146 19.55 -6.29 3.28
N ASP A 147 20.61 -6.85 2.72
CA ASP A 147 21.83 -6.15 2.29
C ASP A 147 21.59 -5.19 1.10
N GLN A 148 20.58 -5.47 0.28
CA GLN A 148 20.19 -4.65 -0.87
C GLN A 148 19.04 -3.69 -0.53
N TYR A 149 18.40 -3.84 0.62
CA TYR A 149 17.27 -3.01 1.05
C TYR A 149 17.75 -1.70 1.67
N GLN A 150 17.53 -0.58 0.97
CA GLN A 150 17.84 0.76 1.46
C GLN A 150 16.52 1.53 1.67
N PRO A 151 16.07 1.74 2.92
CA PRO A 151 14.87 2.54 3.21
C PRO A 151 15.11 4.04 2.94
N PRO A 152 14.13 4.79 2.37
CA PRO A 152 12.87 4.28 1.85
C PRO A 152 13.09 3.49 0.55
N TRP A 153 12.60 2.26 0.52
CA TRP A 153 12.72 1.41 -0.67
C TRP A 153 11.53 1.69 -1.58
N ARG A 154 11.79 2.29 -2.73
CA ARG A 154 10.80 2.58 -3.77
C ARG A 154 10.85 1.48 -4.83
N ALA A 155 9.75 0.76 -5.01
CA ALA A 155 9.65 -0.34 -5.95
C ALA A 155 8.46 -0.16 -6.89
N PRO A 156 8.58 -0.46 -8.20
CA PRO A 156 7.43 -0.51 -9.10
C PRO A 156 6.41 -1.54 -8.62
N LEU A 157 5.12 -1.22 -8.66
CA LEU A 157 4.07 -2.20 -8.32
C LEU A 157 4.11 -3.43 -9.25
N ALA A 158 4.57 -3.26 -10.49
CA ALA A 158 4.79 -4.34 -11.45
C ALA A 158 5.87 -5.36 -11.02
N LEU A 159 6.68 -5.04 -10.00
CA LEU A 159 7.65 -5.99 -9.44
C LEU A 159 6.97 -7.08 -8.59
N PHE A 160 5.75 -6.83 -8.10
CA PHE A 160 4.99 -7.81 -7.34
C PHE A 160 4.40 -8.84 -8.30
N THR A 161 4.81 -10.10 -8.13
CA THR A 161 4.38 -11.22 -8.96
C THR A 161 3.62 -12.23 -8.12
N VAL A 162 2.84 -13.11 -8.76
CA VAL A 162 2.10 -14.15 -8.04
C VAL A 162 3.08 -14.97 -7.20
N ALA A 163 2.79 -15.11 -5.91
CA ALA A 163 3.66 -15.82 -5.00
C ALA A 163 3.75 -17.30 -5.37
N ASP A 164 4.96 -17.80 -5.56
CA ASP A 164 5.22 -19.24 -5.65
C ASP A 164 4.91 -19.89 -4.29
N TRP A 165 4.15 -20.99 -4.32
CA TRP A 165 3.73 -21.77 -3.16
C TRP A 165 4.64 -22.97 -2.92
#